data_AF-A0A938FW48-F1
#
_entry.id   AF-A0A938FW48-F1
#
_cell.length_a   1.000
_cell.length_b   1.000
_cell.length_c   1.000
_cell.angle_alpha   90.00
_cell.angle_beta   90.00
_cell.angle_gamma   90.00
#
_symmetry.space_group_name_H-M   'P 1'
#
loop_
_entity.id
_entity.type
_entity.pdbx_description
1 polymer ?
#
loop_
_entity_poly.entity_id
_entity_poly.type
_entity_poly.pdbx_seq_one_letter_code
_entity_poly.pdbx_strand_id
1 'polypeptide(L)'
;MRQWLLSLAAGLLLAQQPLALQPGRPAPSHRVTERSKGRIASPEQYIGAAACGACHPSQLARQSKTAHARALFPAPAHPLAGSFGFGRVLQRERYSFELSRSGGSLLMEIYDQESILKLPLDWAFGAGEHSVTFVSRIREDLFLEHAFSYYRKSGSFDLTPGHETAKVENLHQAAGLLYNIA
;
A
#
# COMPACT_ATOMS: atom_id res chain seq x y z
N MET A 1 25.32 3.71 75.32
CA MET A 1 25.69 5.13 75.51
C MET A 1 26.46 5.62 74.28
N ARG A 2 26.18 6.86 73.86
CA ARG A 2 26.82 7.67 72.78
C ARG A 2 26.36 7.35 71.36
N GLN A 3 26.05 8.30 70.49
CA GLN A 3 25.61 9.70 70.53
C GLN A 3 25.38 10.05 69.04
N TRP A 4 24.36 10.87 68.79
CA TRP A 4 23.94 11.35 67.48
C TRP A 4 24.95 12.32 66.87
N LEU A 5 25.14 12.27 65.54
CA LEU A 5 25.59 13.41 64.74
C LEU A 5 24.76 13.48 63.46
N LEU A 6 23.93 14.53 63.39
CA LEU A 6 23.22 14.98 62.21
C LEU A 6 24.22 15.65 61.26
N SER A 7 24.19 15.30 59.97
CA SER A 7 24.74 16.14 58.91
C SER A 7 23.64 16.45 57.90
N LEU A 8 23.23 17.72 57.90
CA LEU A 8 22.48 18.39 56.86
C LEU A 8 23.37 18.51 55.62
N ALA A 9 22.98 17.92 54.51
CA ALA A 9 23.54 18.24 53.19
C ALA A 9 22.50 19.05 52.41
N ALA A 10 22.85 20.29 52.13
CA ALA A 10 22.07 21.26 51.40
C ALA A 10 21.78 20.80 49.96
N GLY A 11 20.53 20.97 49.53
CA GLY A 11 20.08 20.65 48.18
C GLY A 11 20.70 21.55 47.14
N LEU A 12 21.23 20.95 46.07
CA LEU A 12 21.49 21.61 44.81
C LEU A 12 20.25 21.42 43.92
N LEU A 13 19.36 22.43 43.88
CA LEU A 13 18.33 22.50 42.84
C LEU A 13 19.01 22.88 41.51
N LEU A 14 19.24 21.91 40.65
CA LEU A 14 19.48 22.14 39.22
C LEU A 14 18.17 22.62 38.59
N ALA A 15 18.06 23.93 38.37
CA ALA A 15 16.99 24.51 37.56
C ALA A 15 17.11 23.97 36.12
N GLN A 16 16.19 23.08 35.73
CA GLN A 16 16.04 22.63 34.35
C GLN A 16 15.46 23.80 33.55
N GLN A 17 16.26 24.38 32.67
CA GLN A 17 15.78 25.39 31.72
C GLN A 17 14.89 24.70 30.68
N PRO A 18 13.67 25.22 30.38
CA PRO A 18 12.87 24.69 29.30
C PRO A 18 13.55 24.97 27.97
N LEU A 19 13.76 23.93 27.17
CA LEU A 19 14.25 24.03 25.80
C LEU A 19 13.19 24.75 24.96
N ALA A 20 13.33 26.06 24.78
CA ALA A 20 12.47 26.82 23.89
C ALA A 20 12.62 26.28 22.46
N LEU A 21 11.54 25.72 21.90
CA LEU A 21 11.48 25.43 20.47
C LEU A 21 11.70 26.74 19.70
N GLN A 22 12.81 26.84 18.99
CA GLN A 22 12.98 27.92 18.03
C GLN A 22 11.95 27.72 16.90
N PRO A 23 11.19 28.75 16.50
CA PRO A 23 10.36 28.66 15.32
C PRO A 23 11.26 28.32 14.12
N GLY A 24 10.97 27.20 13.45
CA GLY A 24 11.72 26.78 12.27
C GLY A 24 11.74 27.89 11.23
N ARG A 25 12.90 28.11 10.59
CA ARG A 25 13.01 29.04 9.47
C ARG A 25 11.91 28.76 8.45
N PRO A 26 11.11 29.77 8.03
CA PRO A 26 10.13 29.55 6.97
C PRO A 26 10.87 29.07 5.72
N ALA A 27 10.37 27.97 5.13
CA ALA A 27 10.89 27.47 3.87
C ALA A 27 10.78 28.60 2.82
N PRO A 28 11.79 28.79 1.95
CA PRO A 28 11.68 29.75 0.87
C PRO A 28 10.44 29.44 0.03
N SER A 29 9.54 30.42 -0.04
CA SER A 29 8.38 30.37 -0.94
C SER A 29 8.90 30.51 -2.36
N HIS A 30 9.27 29.38 -2.97
CA HIS A 30 9.41 29.30 -4.40
C HIS A 30 8.00 29.41 -4.97
N ARG A 31 7.66 30.58 -5.54
CA ARG A 31 6.50 30.71 -6.43
C ARG A 31 6.63 29.61 -7.47
N VAL A 32 5.66 28.69 -7.50
CA VAL A 32 5.52 27.71 -8.57
C VAL A 32 5.09 28.51 -9.81
N THR A 33 6.06 29.11 -10.49
CA THR A 33 5.88 29.69 -11.82
C THR A 33 5.78 28.53 -12.79
N GLU A 34 4.62 28.41 -13.42
CA GLU A 34 4.32 27.59 -14.60
C GLU A 34 4.75 26.12 -14.55
N ARG A 35 3.73 25.27 -14.63
CA ARG A 35 3.80 23.84 -14.86
C ARG A 35 4.74 23.57 -16.04
N SER A 36 6.03 23.35 -15.76
CA SER A 36 6.92 22.73 -16.73
C SER A 36 6.18 21.49 -17.21
N LYS A 37 6.05 21.31 -18.52
CA LYS A 37 5.74 20.01 -19.11
C LYS A 37 6.90 19.11 -18.68
N GLY A 38 6.81 18.59 -17.46
CA GLY A 38 7.78 17.71 -16.88
C GLY A 38 7.85 16.54 -17.83
N ARG A 39 8.99 16.42 -18.54
CA ARG A 39 9.31 15.23 -19.30
C ARG A 39 9.16 14.08 -18.32
N ILE A 40 8.15 13.24 -18.52
CA ILE A 40 7.99 12.02 -17.74
C ILE A 40 9.33 11.30 -17.92
N ALA A 41 10.05 11.13 -16.80
CA ALA A 41 11.32 10.43 -16.83
C ALA A 41 11.04 9.05 -17.43
N SER A 42 11.76 8.68 -18.48
CA SER A 42 11.53 7.39 -19.11
C SER A 42 11.92 6.28 -18.11
N PRO A 43 11.34 5.07 -18.20
CA PRO A 43 11.65 3.99 -17.25
C PRO A 43 13.15 3.75 -17.06
N GLU A 44 13.95 4.01 -18.10
CA GLU A 44 15.41 3.87 -18.09
C GLU A 44 16.13 4.92 -17.22
N GLN A 45 15.46 6.02 -16.89
CA GLN A 45 15.98 7.07 -16.02
C GLN A 45 15.67 6.81 -14.53
N TYR A 46 14.83 5.82 -14.21
CA TYR A 46 14.51 5.45 -12.84
C TYR A 46 15.62 4.58 -12.24
N ILE A 47 16.48 5.18 -11.43
CA ILE A 47 17.65 4.50 -10.82
C ILE A 47 17.33 3.62 -9.59
N GLY A 48 16.08 3.61 -9.14
CA GLY A 48 15.63 2.88 -7.95
C GLY A 48 16.08 3.50 -6.62
N ALA A 49 15.33 3.22 -5.55
CA ALA A 49 15.59 3.79 -4.22
C ALA A 49 16.92 3.32 -3.59
N ALA A 50 17.40 2.13 -3.98
CA ALA A 50 18.66 1.58 -3.46
C ALA A 50 19.87 2.43 -3.84
N ALA A 51 19.89 3.02 -5.04
CA ALA A 51 20.96 3.92 -5.49
C ALA A 51 21.10 5.14 -4.58
N CYS A 52 19.97 5.69 -4.10
CA CYS A 52 19.94 6.81 -3.16
C CYS A 52 20.56 6.45 -1.80
N GLY A 53 20.52 5.16 -1.42
CA GLY A 53 21.07 4.65 -0.16
C GLY A 53 22.58 4.79 -0.01
N ALA A 54 23.31 4.92 -1.12
CA ALA A 54 24.76 5.11 -1.12
C ALA A 54 25.16 6.43 -0.44
N CYS A 55 24.38 7.51 -0.66
CA CYS A 55 24.63 8.82 -0.06
C CYS A 55 23.66 9.15 1.09
N HIS A 56 22.46 8.53 1.09
CA HIS A 56 21.38 8.83 2.04
C HIS A 56 20.90 7.58 2.80
N PRO A 57 21.79 6.88 3.53
CA PRO A 57 21.44 5.61 4.17
C PRO A 57 20.37 5.76 5.25
N SER A 58 20.38 6.87 6.01
CA SER A 58 19.38 7.09 7.07
C SER A 58 18.01 7.44 6.51
N GLN A 59 17.94 8.18 5.41
CA GLN A 59 16.68 8.49 4.73
C GLN A 59 16.11 7.23 4.08
N LEU A 60 16.94 6.43 3.40
CA LEU A 60 16.51 5.15 2.83
C LEU A 60 15.96 4.24 3.94
N ALA A 61 16.71 4.04 5.02
CA ALA A 61 16.29 3.19 6.13
C ALA A 61 14.95 3.64 6.77
N ARG A 62 14.69 4.95 6.83
CA ARG A 62 13.40 5.48 7.31
C ARG A 62 12.29 5.30 6.28
N GLN A 63 12.55 5.63 5.01
CA GLN A 63 11.56 5.56 3.94
C GLN A 63 11.12 4.12 3.68
N SER A 64 12.05 3.15 3.66
CA SER A 64 11.77 1.74 3.39
C SER A 64 10.84 1.08 4.42
N LYS A 65 10.68 1.68 5.61
CA LYS A 65 9.77 1.21 6.66
C LYS A 65 8.37 1.80 6.57
N THR A 66 8.16 2.78 5.69
CA THR A 66 6.86 3.47 5.57
C THR A 66 5.84 2.63 4.80
N ALA A 67 4.55 2.95 4.97
CA ALA A 67 3.50 2.39 4.13
C ALA A 67 3.69 2.76 2.65
N HIS A 68 4.26 3.93 2.35
CA HIS A 68 4.56 4.34 0.97
C HIS A 68 5.54 3.40 0.27
N ALA A 69 6.61 2.98 0.96
CA ALA A 69 7.57 2.02 0.39
C ALA A 69 6.96 0.62 0.20
N ARG A 70 5.88 0.33 0.92
CA ARG A 70 5.13 -0.94 0.86
C ARG A 70 3.81 -0.79 0.09
N ALA A 71 3.66 0.24 -0.74
CA ALA A 71 2.39 0.50 -1.42
C ALA A 71 2.12 -0.43 -2.61
N LEU A 72 3.12 -1.17 -3.09
CA LEU A 72 3.00 -2.04 -4.25
C LEU A 72 3.87 -3.29 -4.09
N PHE A 73 3.28 -4.46 -4.34
CA PHE A 73 3.97 -5.73 -4.40
C PHE A 73 3.52 -6.52 -5.63
N PRO A 74 4.35 -7.43 -6.17
CA PRO A 74 3.82 -8.60 -6.87
C PRO A 74 2.83 -9.31 -5.94
N ALA A 75 1.61 -9.61 -6.40
CA ALA A 75 0.57 -10.10 -5.49
C ALA A 75 0.96 -11.31 -4.64
N PRO A 76 1.62 -12.37 -5.16
CA PRO A 76 2.02 -13.52 -4.34
C PRO A 76 3.12 -13.19 -3.31
N ALA A 77 3.85 -12.08 -3.48
CA ALA A 77 4.91 -11.62 -2.58
C ALA A 77 4.41 -10.63 -1.50
N HIS A 78 3.14 -10.24 -1.54
CA HIS A 78 2.57 -9.36 -0.54
C HIS A 78 2.65 -10.02 0.87
N PRO A 79 3.02 -9.30 1.94
CA PRO A 79 3.12 -9.89 3.30
C PRO A 79 1.84 -10.54 3.84
N LEU A 80 0.68 -10.17 3.29
CA LEU A 80 -0.63 -10.75 3.60
C LEU A 80 -1.08 -11.85 2.62
N ALA A 81 -0.23 -12.32 1.71
CA ALA A 81 -0.62 -13.29 0.69
C ALA A 81 -1.16 -14.61 1.26
N GLY A 82 -0.74 -15.00 2.47
CA GLY A 82 -1.30 -16.15 3.19
C GLY A 82 -2.65 -15.88 3.86
N SER A 83 -3.04 -14.62 4.03
CA SER A 83 -4.26 -14.18 4.69
C SER A 83 -5.40 -13.84 3.74
N PHE A 84 -5.18 -13.83 2.42
CA PHE A 84 -6.19 -13.55 1.41
C PHE A 84 -7.27 -14.66 1.27
N GLY A 85 -7.55 -15.44 2.33
CA GLY A 85 -8.79 -16.22 2.43
C GLY A 85 -9.09 -17.18 1.27
N PHE A 86 -8.13 -18.07 0.93
CA PHE A 86 -8.34 -19.14 -0.04
C PHE A 86 -9.52 -20.05 0.33
N GLY A 87 -10.24 -20.55 -0.68
CA GLY A 87 -11.39 -21.44 -0.50
C GLY A 87 -12.67 -20.75 -0.02
N ARG A 88 -12.68 -19.41 0.01
CA ARG A 88 -13.90 -18.62 0.26
C ARG A 88 -14.52 -18.21 -1.07
N VAL A 89 -15.82 -18.44 -1.19
CA VAL A 89 -16.62 -17.94 -2.31
C VAL A 89 -17.09 -16.53 -2.00
N LEU A 90 -16.77 -15.57 -2.86
CA LEU A 90 -17.30 -14.22 -2.85
C LEU A 90 -18.43 -14.11 -3.89
N GLN A 91 -19.31 -13.13 -3.73
CA GLN A 91 -20.48 -12.96 -4.59
C GLN A 91 -20.60 -11.49 -5.02
N ARG A 92 -20.83 -11.27 -6.31
CA ARG A 92 -21.22 -9.98 -6.87
C ARG A 92 -22.33 -10.22 -7.89
N GLU A 93 -23.54 -9.80 -7.53
CA GLU A 93 -24.75 -10.08 -8.31
C GLU A 93 -24.93 -11.58 -8.58
N ARG A 94 -24.92 -12.00 -9.85
CA ARG A 94 -25.05 -13.41 -10.27
C ARG A 94 -23.72 -14.14 -10.44
N TYR A 95 -22.60 -13.48 -10.16
CA TYR A 95 -21.26 -14.02 -10.39
C TYR A 95 -20.61 -14.39 -9.07
N SER A 96 -20.00 -15.57 -9.03
CA SER A 96 -19.19 -16.01 -7.88
C SER A 96 -17.72 -15.87 -8.18
N PHE A 97 -16.93 -15.68 -7.13
CA PHE A 97 -15.50 -15.44 -7.22
C PHE A 97 -14.77 -16.33 -6.22
N GLU A 98 -13.66 -16.90 -6.63
CA GLU A 98 -12.77 -17.63 -5.73
C GLU A 98 -11.32 -17.23 -6.00
N LEU A 99 -10.59 -17.02 -4.91
CA LEU A 99 -9.15 -16.86 -4.99
C LEU A 99 -8.50 -18.24 -5.00
N SER A 100 -7.70 -18.51 -6.02
CA SER A 100 -6.91 -19.73 -6.13
C SER A 100 -5.42 -19.43 -6.24
N ARG A 101 -4.61 -20.46 -6.01
CA ARG A 101 -3.16 -20.40 -6.19
C ARG A 101 -2.75 -21.49 -7.17
N SER A 102 -2.03 -21.11 -8.22
CA SER A 102 -1.55 -22.03 -9.24
C SER A 102 -0.18 -21.60 -9.74
N GLY A 103 0.79 -22.51 -9.76
CA GLY A 103 2.13 -22.25 -10.30
C GLY A 103 2.87 -21.08 -9.63
N GLY A 104 2.62 -20.79 -8.36
CA GLY A 104 3.21 -19.65 -7.64
C GLY A 104 2.47 -18.33 -7.83
N SER A 105 1.53 -18.25 -8.75
CA SER A 105 0.65 -17.10 -8.97
C SER A 105 -0.61 -17.19 -8.12
N LEU A 106 -1.19 -16.02 -7.83
CA LEU A 106 -2.54 -15.89 -7.33
C LEU A 106 -3.47 -15.65 -8.52
N LEU A 107 -4.60 -16.34 -8.56
CA LEU A 107 -5.62 -16.16 -9.59
C LEU A 107 -6.95 -15.78 -8.95
N MET A 108 -7.66 -14.85 -9.58
CA MET A 108 -9.09 -14.67 -9.36
C MET A 108 -9.83 -15.51 -10.39
N GLU A 109 -10.63 -16.46 -9.91
CA GLU A 109 -11.52 -17.27 -10.74
C GLU A 109 -12.94 -16.76 -10.58
N ILE A 110 -13.59 -16.45 -11.69
CA ILE A 110 -14.89 -15.79 -11.74
C ILE A 110 -15.81 -16.70 -12.54
N TYR A 111 -16.95 -17.03 -11.95
CA TYR A 111 -17.88 -18.00 -12.51
C TYR A 111 -19.22 -17.33 -12.80
N ASP A 112 -19.81 -17.74 -13.91
CA ASP A 112 -21.25 -17.66 -14.12
C ASP A 112 -21.82 -19.10 -14.22
N GLN A 113 -23.03 -19.25 -14.75
CA GLN A 113 -23.66 -20.58 -14.84
C GLN A 113 -23.00 -21.51 -15.88
N GLU A 114 -22.27 -20.97 -16.86
CA GLU A 114 -21.81 -21.71 -18.04
C GLU A 114 -20.30 -21.56 -18.31
N SER A 115 -19.68 -20.54 -17.75
CA SER A 115 -18.35 -20.06 -18.09
C SER A 115 -17.51 -19.71 -16.87
N ILE A 116 -16.20 -19.77 -17.06
CA ILE A 116 -15.20 -19.41 -16.08
C ILE A 116 -14.17 -18.45 -16.70
N LEU A 117 -13.91 -17.35 -16.00
CA LEU A 117 -12.84 -16.41 -16.32
C LEU A 117 -11.76 -16.48 -15.24
N LYS A 118 -10.52 -16.81 -15.63
CA LYS A 118 -9.36 -16.85 -14.72
C LYS A 118 -8.42 -15.71 -15.03
N LEU A 119 -8.09 -14.90 -14.02
CA LEU A 119 -7.24 -13.73 -14.17
C LEU A 119 -6.09 -13.76 -13.15
N PRO A 120 -4.83 -13.57 -13.57
CA PRO A 120 -3.72 -13.50 -12.63
C PRO A 120 -3.78 -12.21 -11.82
N LEU A 121 -3.56 -12.30 -10.52
CA LEU A 121 -3.32 -11.11 -9.70
C LEU A 121 -1.83 -10.78 -9.82
N ASP A 122 -1.49 -9.88 -10.74
CA ASP A 122 -0.10 -9.50 -10.99
C ASP A 122 0.44 -8.61 -9.87
N TRP A 123 -0.37 -7.63 -9.45
CA TRP A 123 -0.02 -6.67 -8.42
C TRP A 123 -1.02 -6.61 -7.28
N ALA A 124 -0.49 -6.30 -6.10
CA ALA A 124 -1.21 -5.98 -4.88
C ALA A 124 -0.85 -4.54 -4.47
N PHE A 125 -1.81 -3.64 -4.56
CA PHE A 125 -1.72 -2.23 -4.16
C PHE A 125 -2.19 -2.05 -2.73
N GLY A 126 -1.39 -1.35 -1.94
CA GLY A 126 -1.63 -1.08 -0.52
C GLY A 126 -0.67 -1.84 0.39
N ALA A 127 -0.25 -1.19 1.49
CA ALA A 127 0.67 -1.77 2.47
C ALA A 127 0.04 -2.82 3.39
N GLY A 128 -1.25 -3.13 3.22
CA GLY A 128 -2.00 -4.04 4.07
C GLY A 128 -2.35 -3.49 5.46
N GLU A 129 -2.26 -2.17 5.65
CA GLU A 129 -2.70 -1.47 6.87
C GLU A 129 -4.22 -1.25 6.87
N HIS A 130 -4.81 -0.99 5.70
CA HIS A 130 -6.25 -0.80 5.51
C HIS A 130 -6.82 -1.84 4.56
N SER A 131 -6.36 -1.82 3.32
CA SER A 131 -6.78 -2.74 2.28
C SER A 131 -5.63 -3.11 1.35
N VAL A 132 -5.86 -4.15 0.56
CA VAL A 132 -5.03 -4.55 -0.58
C VAL A 132 -5.96 -4.71 -1.78
N THR A 133 -5.75 -3.90 -2.81
CA THR A 133 -6.48 -3.96 -4.08
C THR A 133 -5.61 -4.65 -5.12
N PHE A 134 -6.22 -5.50 -5.94
CA PHE A 134 -5.47 -6.30 -6.92
C PHE A 134 -5.61 -5.74 -8.32
N VAL A 135 -4.55 -5.88 -9.10
CA VAL A 135 -4.52 -5.47 -10.51
C VAL A 135 -3.97 -6.61 -11.38
N SER A 136 -4.64 -6.86 -12.50
CA SER A 136 -4.12 -7.70 -13.59
C SER A 136 -3.67 -6.84 -14.76
N ARG A 137 -2.61 -7.26 -15.44
CA ARG A 137 -2.32 -6.85 -16.80
C ARG A 137 -3.12 -7.74 -17.76
N ILE A 138 -4.00 -7.15 -18.54
CA ILE A 138 -4.76 -7.88 -19.58
C ILE A 138 -3.94 -7.94 -20.88
N ARG A 139 -3.25 -6.85 -21.20
CA ARG A 139 -2.25 -6.71 -22.27
C ARG A 139 -1.34 -5.51 -21.96
N GLU A 140 -0.43 -5.17 -22.85
CA GLU A 140 0.63 -4.17 -22.60
C GLU A 140 0.13 -2.83 -22.01
N ASP A 141 -0.95 -2.28 -22.57
CA ASP A 141 -1.53 -0.96 -22.24
C ASP A 141 -2.83 -1.04 -21.42
N LEU A 142 -3.34 -2.24 -21.14
CA LEU A 142 -4.66 -2.44 -20.54
C LEU A 142 -4.55 -3.21 -19.24
N PHE A 143 -5.05 -2.59 -18.17
CA PHE A 143 -5.02 -3.10 -16.82
C PHE A 143 -6.43 -3.24 -16.28
N LEU A 144 -6.65 -4.24 -15.45
CA LEU A 144 -7.90 -4.46 -14.73
C LEU A 144 -7.66 -4.24 -13.23
N GLU A 145 -8.36 -3.29 -12.63
CA GLU A 145 -8.53 -3.26 -11.18
C GLU A 145 -9.64 -4.22 -10.80
N HIS A 146 -9.35 -5.17 -9.90
CA HIS A 146 -10.30 -6.20 -9.49
C HIS A 146 -11.44 -5.63 -8.65
N ALA A 147 -12.62 -6.24 -8.78
CA ALA A 147 -13.83 -5.83 -8.06
C ALA A 147 -13.78 -6.03 -6.55
N PHE A 148 -12.87 -6.85 -6.05
CA PHE A 148 -12.72 -7.11 -4.62
C PHE A 148 -11.33 -6.73 -4.10
N SER A 149 -11.31 -6.02 -2.98
CA SER A 149 -10.12 -5.74 -2.18
C SER A 149 -10.15 -6.57 -0.90
N TYR A 150 -8.98 -6.98 -0.43
CA TYR A 150 -8.86 -7.57 0.90
C TYR A 150 -8.76 -6.45 1.95
N TYR A 151 -9.63 -6.47 2.97
CA TYR A 151 -9.63 -5.48 4.04
C TYR A 151 -9.02 -6.06 5.32
N ARG A 152 -8.00 -5.38 5.85
CA ARG A 152 -7.21 -5.88 6.99
C ARG A 152 -8.02 -6.00 8.27
N LYS A 153 -8.90 -5.04 8.53
CA LYS A 153 -9.68 -4.97 9.78
C LYS A 153 -10.68 -6.12 9.90
N SER A 154 -11.34 -6.49 8.80
CA SER A 154 -12.30 -7.60 8.77
C SER A 154 -11.64 -8.95 8.49
N GLY A 155 -10.44 -8.97 7.91
CA GLY A 155 -9.80 -10.19 7.44
C GLY A 155 -10.58 -10.87 6.31
N SER A 156 -11.28 -10.06 5.50
CA SER A 156 -12.17 -10.53 4.44
C SER A 156 -12.02 -9.68 3.19
N PHE A 157 -12.50 -10.23 2.08
CA PHE A 157 -12.75 -9.41 0.89
C PHE A 157 -14.06 -8.66 1.04
N ASP A 158 -14.09 -7.48 0.44
CA ASP A 158 -15.29 -6.71 0.17
C ASP A 158 -15.07 -5.92 -1.13
N LEU A 159 -16.11 -5.27 -1.62
CA LEU A 159 -16.06 -4.55 -2.89
C LEU A 159 -14.95 -3.48 -2.85
N THR A 160 -14.20 -3.40 -3.94
CA THR A 160 -13.19 -2.36 -4.15
C THR A 160 -13.89 -1.00 -4.23
N PRO A 161 -13.39 0.04 -3.54
CA PRO A 161 -14.04 1.35 -3.55
C PRO A 161 -14.16 1.89 -4.98
N GLY A 162 -15.33 2.40 -5.35
CA GLY A 162 -15.62 2.91 -6.69
C GLY A 162 -16.25 1.89 -7.65
N HIS A 163 -16.41 0.63 -7.21
CA HIS A 163 -17.07 -0.43 -8.00
C HIS A 163 -18.57 -0.56 -7.70
N GLU A 164 -19.11 0.18 -6.72
CA GLU A 164 -20.50 0.10 -6.25
C GLU A 164 -21.51 0.45 -7.35
N THR A 165 -21.15 1.37 -8.24
CA THR A 165 -22.01 1.87 -9.32
C THR A 165 -21.64 1.34 -10.69
N ALA A 166 -20.60 0.49 -10.76
CA ALA A 166 -20.13 -0.08 -12.01
C ALA A 166 -21.18 -1.09 -12.54
N LYS A 167 -21.57 -0.92 -13.80
CA LYS A 167 -22.53 -1.80 -14.47
C LYS A 167 -21.92 -3.19 -14.69
N VAL A 168 -22.67 -4.24 -14.36
CA VAL A 168 -22.22 -5.63 -14.51
C VAL A 168 -23.19 -6.43 -15.39
N GLU A 169 -22.83 -6.62 -16.65
CA GLU A 169 -23.65 -7.39 -17.61
C GLU A 169 -23.01 -8.69 -18.05
N ASN A 170 -21.70 -8.85 -17.85
CA ASN A 170 -20.92 -10.02 -18.26
C ASN A 170 -19.76 -10.31 -17.29
N LEU A 171 -19.12 -11.48 -17.43
CA LEU A 171 -17.98 -11.92 -16.61
C LEU A 171 -16.82 -10.92 -16.56
N HIS A 172 -16.52 -10.25 -17.69
CA HIS A 172 -15.42 -9.29 -17.74
C HIS A 172 -15.72 -8.02 -16.94
N GLN A 173 -16.95 -7.54 -16.96
CA GLN A 173 -17.38 -6.40 -16.13
C GLN A 173 -17.55 -6.79 -14.65
N ALA A 174 -17.91 -8.05 -14.38
CA ALA A 174 -17.93 -8.59 -13.03
C ALA A 174 -16.53 -8.61 -12.41
N ALA A 175 -15.50 -8.89 -13.23
CA ALA A 175 -14.11 -8.92 -12.81
C ALA A 175 -13.61 -7.59 -12.22
N GLY A 176 -14.07 -6.46 -12.76
CA GLY A 176 -13.71 -5.14 -12.25
C GLY A 176 -13.67 -4.05 -13.34
N LEU A 177 -12.80 -3.06 -13.17
CA LEU A 177 -12.72 -1.88 -14.02
C LEU A 177 -11.43 -1.88 -14.86
N LEU A 178 -11.58 -1.56 -16.15
CA LEU A 178 -10.48 -1.50 -17.10
C LEU A 178 -9.90 -0.10 -17.22
N TYR A 179 -8.57 -0.01 -17.25
CA TYR A 179 -7.81 1.23 -17.40
C TYR A 179 -6.82 1.09 -18.56
N ASN A 180 -6.90 2.02 -19.51
CA ASN A 180 -5.91 2.14 -20.57
C ASN A 180 -4.87 3.20 -20.17
N ILE A 181 -3.59 2.86 -20.27
CA ILE A 181 -2.47 3.78 -20.02
C ILE A 181 -1.75 4.10 -21.34
N ALA A 182 -2.46 4.82 -22.21
CA ALA A 182 -1.91 5.39 -23.45
C ALA A 182 -1.21 6.74 -23.20
#